data_AF-A0A936MJ69-F1
#
_entry.id   AF-A0A936MJ69-F1
#
_cell.length_a   1.000
_cell.length_b   1.000
_cell.length_c   1.000
_cell.angle_alpha   90.00
_cell.angle_beta   90.00
_cell.angle_gamma   90.00
#
_symmetry.space_group_name_H-M   'P 1'
#
loop_
_entity.id
_entity.type
_entity.pdbx_description
1 polymer ?
#
loop_
_entity_poly.entity_id
_entity_poly.type
_entity_poly.pdbx_seq_one_letter_code
_entity_poly.pdbx_strand_id
1 'polypeptide(L)' 'MPKKPDPLDNLTPEGQLEVMRSMIFGMFGETRGNDIWPQFEAAMLSKARQIGDAAEPEKNFWKSAWRIYEIE' A
#
# COMPACT_ATOMS: atom_id res chain seq x y z
N MET A 1 11.10 -21.41 3.60
CA MET A 1 9.80 -21.71 2.96
C MET A 1 9.69 -20.89 1.69
N PRO A 2 9.24 -21.44 0.55
CA PRO A 2 8.97 -20.61 -0.63
C PRO A 2 7.95 -19.54 -0.26
N LYS A 3 8.20 -18.28 -0.67
CA LYS A 3 7.28 -17.17 -0.44
C LYS A 3 5.97 -17.49 -1.17
N LYS A 4 4.84 -17.47 -0.46
CA LYS A 4 3.53 -17.65 -1.11
C LYS A 4 3.33 -16.50 -2.10
N PRO A 5 2.78 -16.75 -3.30
CA PRO A 5 2.43 -15.68 -4.24
C PRO A 5 1.49 -14.70 -3.54
N ASP A 6 1.76 -13.40 -3.62
CA ASP A 6 0.85 -12.40 -3.10
C ASP A 6 -0.37 -12.35 -4.03
N PRO A 7 -1.61 -12.53 -3.53
CA PRO A 7 -2.80 -12.43 -4.38
C PRO A 7 -2.94 -11.08 -5.08
N LEU A 8 -2.30 -10.03 -4.56
CA LEU A 8 -2.28 -8.70 -5.16
C LEU A 8 -1.26 -8.56 -6.29
N ASP A 9 -0.29 -9.47 -6.43
CA ASP A 9 0.74 -9.42 -7.49
C ASP A 9 0.13 -9.55 -8.90
N ASN A 10 -1.07 -10.13 -9.01
CA ASN A 10 -1.78 -10.27 -10.29
C ASN A 10 -2.62 -9.03 -10.66
N LEU A 11 -2.72 -8.04 -9.77
CA LEU A 11 -3.47 -6.81 -10.02
C LEU A 11 -2.56 -5.73 -10.59
N THR A 12 -3.10 -4.89 -11.47
CA THR A 12 -2.43 -3.64 -11.84
C THR A 12 -2.33 -2.72 -10.63
N PRO A 13 -1.42 -1.74 -10.60
CA PRO A 13 -1.34 -0.75 -9.52
C PRO A 13 -2.69 -0.08 -9.22
N GLU A 14 -3.48 0.23 -10.25
CA GLU A 14 -4.82 0.82 -10.13
C GLU A 14 -5.80 -0.18 -9.48
N GLY A 15 -5.72 -1.46 -9.85
CA GLY A 15 -6.52 -2.51 -9.22
C GLY A 15 -6.18 -2.72 -7.75
N GLN A 16 -4.92 -2.60 -7.37
CA GLN A 16 -4.49 -2.65 -5.97
C GLN A 16 -5.05 -1.45 -5.18
N LEU A 17 -5.03 -0.24 -5.76
CA LEU A 17 -5.60 0.95 -5.12
C LEU A 17 -7.12 0.84 -4.92
N GLU A 18 -7.85 0.31 -5.90
CA GLU A 18 -9.31 0.17 -5.81
C GLU A 18 -9.73 -0.84 -4.73
N VAL A 19 -8.99 -1.94 -4.60
CA VAL A 19 -9.18 -2.92 -3.51
C VAL A 19 -8.96 -2.24 -2.15
N MET A 20 -7.93 -1.40 -2.04
CA MET A 20 -7.63 -0.68 -0.80
C MET A 20 -8.68 0.38 -0.47
N ARG A 21 -9.16 1.11 -1.47
CA ARG A 21 -10.26 2.07 -1.31
C ARG A 21 -11.50 1.37 -0.80
N SER A 22 -11.88 0.26 -1.44
CA SER A 22 -13.02 -0.56 -1.04
C SER A 22 -12.88 -1.05 0.40
N MET A 23 -11.69 -1.49 0.81
CA MET A 23 -11.42 -1.93 2.18
C MET A 23 -11.58 -0.79 3.20
N ILE A 24 -11.01 0.39 2.93
CA ILE A 24 -11.10 1.55 3.84
C ILE A 24 -12.56 2.00 4.00
N PHE A 25 -13.29 2.11 2.89
CA PHE A 25 -14.71 2.49 2.94
C PHE A 25 -15.57 1.41 3.60
N GLY A 26 -15.25 0.13 3.42
CA GLY A 26 -15.92 -0.97 4.12
C GLY A 26 -15.66 -0.99 5.63
N MET A 27 -14.45 -0.64 6.07
CA MET A 27 -14.08 -0.63 7.49
C MET A 27 -14.59 0.61 8.23
N PHE A 28 -14.46 1.78 7.62
CA PHE A 28 -14.72 3.06 8.28
C PHE A 28 -16.05 3.70 7.87
N GLY A 29 -16.73 3.15 6.86
CA GLY A 29 -17.92 3.76 6.27
C GLY A 29 -17.57 4.97 5.38
N GLU A 30 -18.58 5.49 4.70
CA GLU A 30 -18.39 6.51 3.66
C GLU A 30 -17.83 7.84 4.22
N THR A 31 -18.37 8.34 5.33
CA THR A 31 -17.94 9.62 5.91
C THR A 31 -16.47 9.56 6.35
N ARG A 32 -16.13 8.59 7.21
CA ARG A 32 -14.77 8.48 7.74
C ARG A 32 -13.78 7.95 6.70
N GLY A 33 -14.25 7.14 5.77
CA GLY A 33 -13.47 6.69 4.61
C GLY A 33 -13.04 7.86 3.73
N ASN A 34 -13.92 8.82 3.44
CA ASN A 34 -13.58 10.02 2.67
C ASN A 34 -12.53 10.90 3.39
N ASP A 35 -12.57 11.01 4.71
CA ASP A 35 -11.58 11.80 5.48
C ASP A 35 -10.18 11.16 5.46
N ILE A 36 -10.13 9.83 5.50
CA ILE A 36 -8.89 9.06 5.69
C ILE A 36 -8.25 8.67 4.35
N TRP A 37 -9.07 8.39 3.33
CA TRP A 37 -8.60 7.89 2.04
C TRP A 37 -7.49 8.73 1.40
N PRO A 38 -7.55 10.08 1.35
CA PRO A 38 -6.50 10.88 0.73
C PRO A 38 -5.11 10.66 1.36
N GLN A 39 -5.05 10.43 2.69
CA GLN A 39 -3.80 10.18 3.40
C GLN A 39 -3.24 8.79 3.05
N PHE A 40 -4.12 7.79 2.95
CA PHE A 40 -3.73 6.44 2.55
C PHE A 40 -3.34 6.37 1.07
N GLU A 41 -4.10 6.99 0.17
CA GLU A 41 -3.79 7.05 -1.26
C GLU A 41 -2.44 7.71 -1.52
N ALA A 42 -2.18 8.85 -0.89
CA ALA A 42 -0.89 9.53 -0.98
C ALA A 42 0.26 8.66 -0.44
N ALA A 43 0.04 7.96 0.69
CA ALA A 43 1.01 7.01 1.21
C ALA A 43 1.27 5.89 0.21
N MET A 44 0.24 5.24 -0.33
CA MET A 44 0.41 4.11 -1.27
C MET A 44 1.10 4.49 -2.58
N LEU A 45 0.89 5.71 -3.08
CA LEU A 45 1.47 6.22 -4.33
C LEU A 45 2.88 6.80 -4.20
N SER A 46 3.33 7.08 -2.98
CA SER A 46 4.68 7.63 -2.76
C SER A 46 5.76 6.65 -3.25
N LYS A 47 6.95 7.15 -3.56
CA LYS A 47 8.13 6.36 -4.01
C LYS A 47 9.37 6.59 -3.14
N ALA A 48 9.21 7.28 -2.01
CA ALA A 48 10.30 7.56 -1.07
C ALA A 48 10.82 6.27 -0.42
N ARG A 49 11.86 6.33 0.42
CA ARG A 49 12.34 5.17 1.20
C ARG A 49 11.81 5.21 2.64
N GLN A 50 11.83 4.07 3.34
CA GLN A 50 11.36 3.92 4.74
C GLN A 50 12.45 3.49 5.69
N ILE A 51 12.32 3.78 6.99
CA ILE A 51 13.12 3.04 7.99
C ILE A 51 12.81 1.56 7.87
N GLY A 52 13.88 0.79 7.74
CA GLY A 52 13.81 -0.66 7.58
C GLY A 52 13.73 -1.12 6.12
N ASP A 53 13.63 -0.22 5.13
CA ASP A 53 13.82 -0.59 3.73
C ASP A 53 15.27 -1.01 3.47
N ALA A 54 15.44 -2.16 2.82
CA ALA A 54 16.72 -2.59 2.30
C ALA A 54 17.27 -1.55 1.30
N ALA A 55 18.60 -1.48 1.20
CA ALA A 55 19.26 -0.63 0.21
C ALA A 55 18.84 -0.96 -1.23
N GLU A 56 18.52 -2.23 -1.48
CA GLU A 56 18.02 -2.77 -2.75
C GLU A 56 16.51 -3.05 -2.60
N PRO A 57 15.60 -2.34 -3.31
CA PRO A 57 14.15 -2.48 -3.18
C PRO A 57 13.61 -3.89 -3.38
N GLU A 58 14.28 -4.68 -4.21
CA GLU A 58 14.01 -6.08 -4.50
C GLU A 58 14.22 -7.02 -3.29
N LYS A 59 14.95 -6.56 -2.27
CA LYS A 59 15.19 -7.30 -1.02
C LYS A 59 14.15 -6.98 0.06
N ASN A 60 13.24 -6.04 -0.17
CA ASN A 60 12.18 -5.73 0.79
C ASN A 60 11.22 -6.91 0.97
N PHE A 61 10.88 -7.19 2.23
CA PHE A 61 9.93 -8.25 2.59
C PHE A 61 8.50 -7.87 2.16
N TRP A 62 8.19 -6.57 2.23
CA TRP A 62 6.97 -5.90 1.80
C TRP A 62 7.12 -5.40 0.36
N LYS A 63 6.35 -5.98 -0.57
CA LYS A 63 6.26 -5.58 -1.98
C LYS A 63 4.77 -5.41 -2.30
N SER A 64 4.43 -4.38 -3.08
CA SER A 64 3.08 -3.82 -3.32
C SER A 64 2.62 -2.80 -2.25
N ALA A 65 1.67 -1.93 -2.64
CA ALA A 65 1.15 -0.65 -2.10
C ALA A 65 1.32 -0.26 -0.60
N TRP A 66 1.68 -1.20 0.27
CA TRP A 66 1.85 -1.14 1.73
C TRP A 66 3.17 -0.56 2.22
N ARG A 67 3.75 0.33 1.44
CA ARG A 67 4.97 1.02 1.82
C ARG A 67 4.54 2.22 2.71
N ILE A 68 4.85 2.18 4.00
CA ILE A 68 4.65 3.28 4.97
C ILE A 68 5.84 4.27 4.95
N TYR A 69 5.86 5.19 3.99
CA TYR A 69 7.01 6.05 3.65
C TYR A 69 7.51 6.94 4.79
N GLU A 70 8.83 7.11 4.91
CA GLU A 70 9.38 8.11 5.81
C GLU A 70 9.59 9.44 5.12
N ILE A 71 9.27 10.49 5.85
CA ILE A 71 9.32 11.87 5.41
C ILE A 71 10.62 12.44 5.99
N GLU A 72 11.43 13.07 5.14
CA GLU A 72 12.61 13.86 5.56
C GLU A 72 12.21 15.07 6.41
#